data_AF-A0A924VPD9-F1
#
_entry.id   AF-A0A924VPD9-F1
#
_cell.length_a   1.000
_cell.length_b   1.000
_cell.length_c   1.000
_cell.angle_alpha   90.00
_cell.angle_beta   90.00
_cell.angle_gamma   90.00
#
_symmetry.space_group_name_H-M   'P 1'
#
loop_
_entity.id
_entity.type
_entity.pdbx_description
1 polymer ?
#
loop_
_entity_poly.entity_id
_entity_poly.type
_entity_poly.pdbx_seq_one_letter_code
_entity_poly.pdbx_strand_id
1 'polypeptide(L)' 'MYGALWRIMPGPLWLRILLLLLFFAAVLAALVLFVFPWLNTFVNVNDVTVGT' A
#
# COMPACT_ATOMS: atom_id res chain seq x y z
N MET A 1 -14.28 -24.10 23.98
CA MET A 1 -15.27 -23.36 23.17
C MET A 1 -14.76 -21.98 22.68
N TYR A 2 -13.53 -21.90 22.14
CA TYR A 2 -13.05 -20.82 21.24
C TYR A 2 -12.28 -21.38 20.03
N GLY A 3 -12.20 -22.71 19.90
CA GLY A 3 -11.30 -23.38 18.96
C GLY A 3 -11.74 -23.37 17.49
N ALA A 4 -13.02 -23.08 17.20
CA ALA A 4 -13.51 -23.02 15.82
C ALA A 4 -13.07 -21.73 15.10
N LEU A 5 -13.01 -20.60 15.82
CA LEU A 5 -12.52 -19.31 15.30
C LEU A 5 -11.00 -19.30 15.02
N TRP A 6 -10.24 -20.17 15.70
CA TRP A 6 -8.80 -20.33 15.48
C TRP A 6 -8.46 -21.31 14.34
N ARG A 7 -9.43 -22.05 13.79
CA ARG A 7 -9.22 -23.04 12.72
C ARG A 7 -9.53 -22.52 11.32
N ILE A 8 -10.29 -21.44 11.19
CA ILE A 8 -10.69 -20.88 9.89
C ILE A 8 -9.66 -19.95 9.27
N MET A 9 -8.73 -19.44 10.08
CA MET A 9 -7.68 -18.57 9.61
C MET A 9 -6.37 -19.36 9.57
N PRO A 10 -5.86 -19.73 8.38
CA PRO A 10 -4.62 -20.50 8.27
C PRO A 10 -3.45 -19.61 8.71
N GLY A 11 -2.99 -19.83 9.94
CA GLY A 11 -1.72 -19.28 10.44
C GLY A 11 -1.78 -18.51 11.76
N PRO A 12 -0.63 -18.42 12.46
CA PRO A 12 -0.48 -17.68 13.72
C PRO A 12 -0.83 -16.19 13.53
N LEU A 13 -1.20 -15.51 14.62
CA LEU A 13 -1.54 -14.07 14.62
C LEU A 13 -0.52 -13.22 13.85
N TRP A 14 0.77 -13.56 13.99
CA TRP A 14 1.88 -12.95 13.28
C TRP A 14 1.77 -13.03 11.75
N LEU A 15 1.29 -14.14 11.19
CA LEU A 15 1.15 -14.30 9.74
C LEU A 15 0.09 -13.35 9.16
N ARG A 16 -0.99 -13.11 9.91
CA ARG A 16 -2.04 -12.16 9.48
C ARG A 16 -1.55 -10.72 9.53
N ILE A 17 -0.77 -10.39 10.56
CA ILE A 17 -0.12 -9.07 10.66
C ILE A 17 0.85 -8.88 9.49
N LEU A 18 1.65 -9.90 9.18
CA LEU A 18 2.59 -9.87 8.05
C LEU A 18 1.87 -9.72 6.72
N LEU A 19 0.77 -10.44 6.51
CA LEU A 19 -0.06 -10.32 5.31
C LEU A 19 -0.71 -8.93 5.17
N LEU A 20 -1.25 -8.37 6.25
CA LEU A 20 -1.80 -7.01 6.27
C LEU A 20 -0.73 -5.97 5.97
N LEU A 21 0.45 -6.12 6.57
CA LEU A 21 1.57 -5.22 6.35
C LEU A 21 2.10 -5.33 4.91
N LEU A 22 2.19 -6.54 4.37
CA LEU A 22 2.55 -6.77 2.97
C LEU A 22 1.53 -6.14 2.02
N PHE A 23 0.24 -6.30 2.29
CA PHE A 23 -0.82 -5.71 1.48
C PHE A 23 -0.78 -4.18 1.53
N PHE A 24 -0.55 -3.61 2.71
CA PHE A 24 -0.38 -2.18 2.90
C PHE A 24 0.87 -1.65 2.14
N ALA A 25 2.00 -2.34 2.27
CA ALA A 25 3.22 -2.01 1.52
C ALA A 25 3.01 -2.10 0.01
N ALA A 26 2.28 -3.11 -0.47
CA ALA A 26 1.93 -3.27 -1.88
C ALA A 26 1.06 -2.11 -2.39
N VAL A 27 0.08 -1.66 -1.61
CA VAL A 27 -0.75 -0.50 -1.95
C VAL A 27 0.09 0.78 -2.00
N LEU A 28 0.96 1.02 -1.01
CA LEU A 28 1.85 2.18 -1.02
C LEU A 28 2.80 2.16 -2.22
N ALA A 29 3.40 1.01 -2.51
CA ALA A 29 4.27 0.83 -3.67
C ALA A 29 3.51 1.07 -4.97
N ALA A 30 2.29 0.56 -5.09
CA ALA A 30 1.45 0.80 -6.26
C ALA A 30 1.12 2.29 -6.43
N LEU A 31 0.85 2.99 -5.32
CA LEU A 31 0.60 4.43 -5.34
C LEU A 31 1.83 5.20 -5.84
N VAL A 32 3.01 4.93 -5.29
CA VAL A 32 4.24 5.65 -5.63
C VAL A 32 4.74 5.32 -7.04
N LEU A 33 4.70 4.05 -7.44
CA LEU A 33 5.28 3.61 -8.71
C LEU A 33 4.34 3.79 -9.91
N PHE A 34 3.03 3.77 -9.68
CA PHE A 34 2.04 3.85 -10.78
C PHE A 34 1.14 5.08 -10.67
N VAL A 35 0.54 5.32 -9.51
CA VAL A 35 -0.45 6.41 -9.36
C VAL A 35 0.23 7.78 -9.42
N PHE A 36 1.37 7.97 -8.77
CA PHE A 36 2.11 9.24 -8.81
C PHE A 36 2.57 9.62 -10.23
N PRO A 37 3.25 8.74 -11.00
CA PRO A 37 3.61 9.04 -12.38
C PRO A 37 2.39 9.32 -13.27
N TRP A 38 1.31 8.57 -13.08
CA TRP A 38 0.06 8.79 -13.80
C TRP A 38 -0.55 10.16 -13.45
N LEU A 39 -0.63 10.52 -12.17
CA LEU A 39 -1.13 11.82 -11.71
C LEU A 39 -0.27 12.98 -12.21
N ASN A 40 1.05 12.80 -12.30
CA ASN A 40 1.98 13.81 -12.82
C ASN A 40 1.73 14.15 -14.31
N THR A 41 1.00 13.30 -15.04
CA THR A 41 0.55 13.64 -16.41
C THR A 41 -0.60 14.65 -16.43
N PHE A 42 -1.40 14.71 -15.36
CA PHE A 42 -2.54 15.61 -15.22
C PHE A 42 -2.19 16.87 -14.43
N VAL A 43 -1.34 16.72 -13.42
CA VAL A 43 -0.88 17.81 -12.57
C VAL A 43 0.54 18.18 -13.01
N ASN A 44 0.67 19.26 -13.78
CA ASN A 44 1.96 19.78 -14.17
C ASN A 44 2.56 20.52 -12.95
N VAL A 45 3.23 19.80 -12.04
CA VAL A 45 3.82 20.38 -10.81
C VAL A 45 5.06 21.25 -11.13
N ASN A 46 5.32 21.55 -12.41
CA ASN A 46 6.46 22.32 -12.88
C ASN A 46 6.24 23.83 -12.87
N ASP A 47 5.34 24.36 -12.03
CA ASP A 47 5.39 25.78 -11.64
C ASP A 47 6.61 26.01 -10.71
N VAL A 48 7.80 25.68 -11.22
CA VAL A 48 9.08 26.00 -10.61
C VAL A 48 9.35 27.45 -10.95
N THR A 49 8.88 28.37 -10.10
CA THR A 49 9.19 29.80 -10.18
C THR A 49 10.64 30.10 -9.77
N VAL A 50 11.59 29.26 -10.19
CA VAL A 50 13.03 29.52 -10.03
C VAL A 50 13.59 29.90 -11.40
N GLY A 51 13.54 31.21 -11.64
CA GLY A 51 14.29 32.05 -12.58
C GLY A 51 14.92 31.43 -13.83
N THR A 52 14.40 31.82 -14.98
CA THR A 52 15.22 32.41 -16.05
C THR A 52 14.45 33.57 -16.66
#